data_AF-A0A511QQD3-F1
#
_entry.id   AF-A0A511QQD3-F1
#
_cell.length_a   1.000
_cell.length_b   1.000
_cell.length_c   1.000
_cell.angle_alpha   90.00
_cell.angle_beta   90.00
_cell.angle_gamma   90.00
#
_symmetry.space_group_name_H-M   'P 1'
#
loop_
_entity.id
_entity.type
_entity.pdbx_description
1 polymer ?
#
loop_
_entity_poly.entity_id
_entity_poly.type
_entity_poly.pdbx_seq_one_letter_code
_entity_poly.pdbx_strand_id
1 'polypeptide(L)'
;MATFNNLLVTPLVDIDLTQMGDTPIALVPVRTSSKKHGNDATTLMTHCAFGTSKVLKALDIKNYRLSFSNNGFIEHWLLFAVCTDAKNRQFCLLKLLDIERPSHGKTTC
;
A
#
# COMPACT_ATOMS: atom_id res chain seq x y z
N MET A 1 24.23 -24.38 4.01
CA MET A 1 23.33 -23.68 4.95
C MET A 1 22.44 -22.77 4.14
N ALA A 2 21.12 -23.00 4.16
CA ALA A 2 20.17 -22.05 3.55
C ALA A 2 20.11 -20.82 4.46
N THR A 3 20.47 -19.66 3.94
CA THR A 3 20.27 -18.37 4.62
C THR A 3 18.77 -18.11 4.66
N PHE A 4 18.14 -18.38 5.80
CA PHE A 4 16.77 -17.94 6.05
C PHE A 4 16.79 -16.41 6.13
N ASN A 5 16.40 -15.74 5.03
CA ASN A 5 16.11 -14.32 5.05
C ASN A 5 14.79 -14.14 5.80
N ASN A 6 14.88 -13.88 7.10
CA ASN A 6 13.70 -13.64 7.92
C ASN A 6 13.03 -12.35 7.45
N LEU A 7 11.82 -12.48 6.90
CA LEU A 7 10.91 -11.38 6.64
C LEU A 7 9.87 -11.38 7.76
N LEU A 8 9.87 -10.34 8.58
CA LEU A 8 8.82 -10.14 9.57
C LEU A 8 7.64 -9.48 8.88
N VAL A 9 6.46 -10.09 8.94
CA VAL A 9 5.22 -9.53 8.40
C VAL A 9 4.31 -9.11 9.55
N THR A 10 4.00 -7.82 9.62
CA THR A 10 3.08 -7.25 10.60
C THR A 10 1.76 -6.93 9.90
N PRO A 11 0.69 -7.71 10.10
CA PRO A 11 -0.63 -7.39 9.55
C PRO A 11 -1.19 -6.12 10.21
N LEU A 12 -1.86 -5.28 9.42
CA LEU A 12 -2.51 -4.04 9.85
C LEU A 12 -4.03 -4.16 9.87
N VAL A 13 -4.55 -5.08 9.06
CA VAL A 13 -5.98 -5.41 8.94
C VAL A 13 -6.11 -6.92 8.90
N ASP A 14 -7.24 -7.42 9.37
CA ASP A 14 -7.54 -8.85 9.26
C ASP A 14 -7.76 -9.18 7.78
N ILE A 15 -6.94 -10.09 7.25
CA ILE A 15 -7.00 -10.51 5.86
C ILE A 15 -7.04 -12.02 5.79
N ASP A 16 -8.06 -12.49 5.09
CA ASP A 16 -8.09 -13.85 4.58
C ASP A 16 -7.09 -14.00 3.43
N LEU A 17 -5.91 -14.55 3.75
CA LEU A 17 -4.84 -14.81 2.79
C LEU A 17 -5.27 -15.80 1.70
N THR A 18 -6.31 -16.61 1.93
CA THR A 18 -6.81 -17.53 0.89
C THR A 18 -7.46 -16.77 -0.27
N GLN A 19 -8.00 -15.58 -0.01
CA GLN A 19 -8.62 -14.68 -1.00
C GLN A 19 -7.61 -13.72 -1.66
N MET A 20 -6.31 -13.94 -1.46
CA MET A 20 -5.26 -13.10 -2.04
C MET A 20 -4.74 -13.60 -3.39
N GLY A 21 -5.02 -14.85 -3.76
CA GLY A 21 -4.52 -15.46 -5.00
C GLY A 21 -4.99 -14.75 -6.28
N ASP A 22 -6.16 -14.12 -6.24
CA ASP A 22 -6.83 -13.63 -7.45
C ASP A 22 -6.63 -12.13 -7.74
N THR A 23 -5.94 -11.41 -6.84
CA THR A 23 -5.80 -9.96 -6.93
C THR A 23 -4.34 -9.53 -6.94
N PRO A 24 -3.96 -8.49 -7.72
CA PRO A 24 -2.62 -7.95 -7.70
C PRO A 24 -2.18 -7.50 -6.29
N ILE A 25 -0.97 -7.91 -5.91
CA ILE A 25 -0.28 -7.45 -4.70
C ILE A 25 0.94 -6.64 -5.11
N ALA A 26 1.12 -5.47 -4.50
CA ALA A 26 2.29 -4.63 -4.68
C ALA A 26 3.12 -4.56 -3.40
N LEU A 27 4.43 -4.71 -3.56
CA LEU A 27 5.41 -4.47 -2.51
C LEU A 27 6.04 -3.09 -2.73
N VAL A 28 5.78 -2.16 -1.81
CA VAL A 28 6.24 -0.77 -1.94
C VAL A 28 7.31 -0.48 -0.89
N PRO A 29 8.53 -0.09 -1.27
CA PRO A 29 9.58 0.25 -0.31
C PRO A 29 9.22 1.53 0.44
N VAL A 30 9.35 1.50 1.77
CA VAL A 30 9.23 2.67 2.63
C VAL A 30 10.58 3.38 2.64
N ARG A 31 10.64 4.60 2.11
CA ARG A 31 11.90 5.33 1.88
C ARG A 31 12.57 5.89 3.16
N THR A 32 12.12 5.54 4.36
CA THR A 32 12.68 6.07 5.62
C THR A 32 13.44 5.02 6.41
N SER A 33 14.61 5.40 6.95
CA SER A 33 15.40 4.54 7.83
C SER A 33 14.77 4.55 9.23
N SER A 34 14.31 3.40 9.68
CA SER A 34 13.54 3.22 10.91
C SER A 34 14.36 3.45 12.17
N LYS A 35 13.94 4.40 13.02
CA LYS A 35 14.02 4.31 14.50
C LYS A 35 12.82 4.93 15.25
N LYS A 36 11.89 5.62 14.57
CA LYS A 36 10.93 6.52 15.25
C LYS A 36 9.46 6.46 14.79
N HIS A 37 9.04 5.49 14.00
CA HIS A 37 7.60 5.35 13.74
C HIS A 37 6.97 4.54 14.86
N GLY A 38 6.53 5.25 15.90
CA GLY A 38 5.47 4.74 16.75
C GLY A 38 4.20 4.73 15.92
N ASN A 39 3.64 3.54 15.67
CA ASN A 39 2.25 3.17 15.36
C ASN A 39 1.29 4.13 14.63
N ASP A 40 1.75 5.22 13.99
CA ASP A 40 0.90 6.20 13.33
C ASP A 40 0.63 5.77 11.89
N ALA A 41 -0.59 5.32 11.66
CA ALA A 41 -1.09 4.92 10.35
C ALA A 41 -0.95 6.03 9.30
N THR A 42 -1.10 7.30 9.70
CA THR A 42 -0.99 8.45 8.80
C THR A 42 0.41 8.55 8.19
N THR A 43 1.43 8.51 9.05
CA THR A 43 2.83 8.57 8.64
C THR A 43 3.21 7.38 7.76
N LEU A 44 2.80 6.17 8.15
CA LEU A 44 3.06 4.95 7.38
C LEU A 44 2.43 5.01 5.97
N MET A 45 1.15 5.37 5.89
CA MET A 45 0.44 5.46 4.61
C MET A 45 1.01 6.56 3.72
N THR A 46 1.43 7.67 4.29
CA THR A 46 2.10 8.76 3.57
C THR A 46 3.41 8.27 2.96
N HIS A 47 4.26 7.58 3.72
CA HIS A 47 5.50 7.01 3.19
C HIS A 47 5.26 5.91 2.15
N CYS A 48 4.22 5.10 2.33
CA CYS A 48 3.78 4.13 1.33
C CYS A 48 3.42 4.83 0.01
N ALA A 49 2.64 5.92 0.07
CA ALA A 49 2.25 6.67 -1.11
C ALA A 49 3.45 7.29 -1.85
N PHE A 50 4.48 7.75 -1.14
CA PHE A 50 5.71 8.26 -1.76
C PHE A 50 6.67 7.17 -2.27
N GLY A 51 6.45 5.92 -1.87
CA GLY A 51 7.23 4.78 -2.35
C GLY A 51 6.83 4.30 -3.75
N THR A 52 5.66 4.73 -4.26
CA THR A 52 5.17 4.39 -5.60
C THR A 52 5.41 5.51 -6.60
N SER A 53 5.46 5.18 -7.90
CA SER A 53 5.53 6.15 -9.00
C SER A 53 4.16 6.69 -9.42
N LYS A 54 3.07 6.22 -8.79
CA LYS A 54 1.70 6.62 -9.13
C LYS A 54 1.33 7.94 -8.45
N VAL A 55 0.40 8.68 -9.07
CA VAL A 55 -0.06 9.97 -8.51
C VAL A 55 -1.11 9.69 -7.43
N LEU A 56 -0.80 10.03 -6.17
CA LEU A 56 -1.75 9.91 -5.07
C LEU A 56 -2.97 10.83 -5.27
N LYS A 57 -4.16 10.29 -5.06
CA LYS A 57 -5.44 11.03 -5.17
C LYS A 57 -6.18 11.14 -3.85
N ALA A 58 -6.17 10.08 -3.04
CA ALA A 58 -6.82 10.09 -1.72
C ALA A 58 -6.12 9.14 -0.75
N LEU A 59 -6.18 9.50 0.53
CA LEU A 59 -5.78 8.66 1.66
C LEU A 59 -6.96 8.54 2.62
N ASP A 60 -7.42 7.32 2.84
CA ASP A 60 -8.37 6.99 3.89
C ASP A 60 -7.64 6.23 4.99
N ILE A 61 -7.17 6.99 5.98
CA ILE A 61 -6.34 6.48 7.07
C ILE A 61 -7.09 5.47 7.93
N LYS A 62 -8.40 5.66 8.11
CA LYS A 62 -9.22 4.79 8.97
C LYS A 62 -9.32 3.39 8.40
N ASN A 63 -9.41 3.27 7.08
CA ASN A 63 -9.57 2.00 6.39
C ASN A 63 -8.28 1.50 5.72
N TYR A 64 -7.14 2.17 5.96
CA TYR A 64 -5.86 1.86 5.32
C TYR A 64 -5.92 1.83 3.79
N ARG A 65 -6.77 2.67 3.18
CA ARG A 65 -6.96 2.72 1.72
C ARG A 65 -6.21 3.88 1.08
N LEU A 66 -5.55 3.59 -0.04
CA LEU A 66 -4.85 4.55 -0.88
C LEU A 66 -5.45 4.52 -2.28
N SER A 67 -5.79 5.69 -2.81
CA SER A 67 -6.29 5.81 -4.18
C SER A 67 -5.22 6.49 -5.04
N PHE A 68 -4.84 5.84 -6.13
CA PHE A 68 -3.81 6.33 -7.04
C PHE A 68 -4.38 6.51 -8.45
N SER A 69 -4.02 7.60 -9.11
CA SER A 69 -4.23 7.75 -10.54
C SER A 69 -3.09 7.08 -11.29
N ASN A 70 -3.43 6.15 -12.18
CA ASN A 70 -2.50 5.41 -13.02
C ASN A 70 -3.10 5.21 -14.42
N ASN A 71 -2.42 5.70 -15.46
CA ASN A 71 -2.83 5.54 -16.87
C ASN A 71 -4.31 5.90 -17.16
N GLY A 72 -4.83 6.96 -16.54
CA GLY A 72 -6.22 7.39 -16.74
C GLY A 72 -7.27 6.62 -15.94
N PHE A 73 -6.85 5.73 -15.04
CA PHE A 73 -7.70 5.03 -14.08
C PHE A 73 -7.40 5.48 -12.65
N ILE A 74 -8.39 5.34 -11.77
CA ILE A 74 -8.20 5.42 -10.32
C ILE A 74 -8.13 4.00 -9.79
N GLU A 75 -7.01 3.61 -9.22
CA GLU A 75 -6.83 2.32 -8.56
C GLU A 75 -6.95 2.51 -7.05
N HIS A 76 -7.76 1.69 -6.39
CA HIS A 76 -7.89 1.71 -4.95
C HIS A 76 -7.17 0.52 -4.34
N TRP A 77 -6.27 0.79 -3.41
CA TRP A 77 -5.37 -0.17 -2.80
C TRP A 77 -5.57 -0.21 -1.29
N LEU A 78 -5.56 -1.41 -0.72
CA LEU A 78 -5.56 -1.64 0.72
C LEU A 78 -4.12 -1.90 1.20
N LEU A 79 -3.63 -1.06 2.10
CA LEU A 79 -2.43 -1.34 2.88
C LEU A 79 -2.76 -2.31 4.00
N PHE A 80 -2.32 -3.56 3.85
CA PHE A 80 -2.74 -4.62 4.76
C PHE A 80 -1.65 -5.17 5.66
N ALA A 81 -0.38 -4.95 5.30
CA ALA A 81 0.74 -5.38 6.12
C ALA A 81 1.98 -4.52 5.88
N VAL A 82 2.85 -4.51 6.89
CA VAL A 82 4.23 -3.99 6.77
C VAL A 82 5.18 -5.16 6.91
N CYS A 83 6.09 -5.28 5.96
CA CYS A 83 7.17 -6.25 6.00
C CYS A 83 8.47 -5.57 6.41
N THR A 84 9.23 -6.20 7.29
CA THR A 84 10.59 -5.78 7.65
C THR A 84 11.57 -6.90 7.33
N ASP A 85 12.60 -6.59 6.55
CA ASP A 85 13.64 -7.57 6.23
C ASP A 85 14.76 -7.62 7.29
N ALA A 86 15.69 -8.57 7.14
CA ALA A 86 16.85 -8.73 8.03
C ALA A 86 17.79 -7.50 8.08
N LYS A 87 17.65 -6.53 7.15
CA LYS A 87 18.40 -5.26 7.12
C LYS A 87 17.59 -4.11 7.73
N ASN A 88 16.47 -4.39 8.40
CA ASN A 88 15.51 -3.40 8.90
C ASN A 88 14.94 -2.49 7.81
N ARG A 89 14.93 -2.94 6.55
CA ARG A 89 14.23 -2.22 5.47
C ARG A 89 12.75 -2.57 5.56
N GLN A 90 11.93 -1.52 5.54
CA GLN A 90 10.49 -1.65 5.62
C GLN A 90 9.86 -1.58 4.23
N PHE A 91 8.84 -2.41 4.04
CA PHE A 91 8.05 -2.47 2.83
C PHE A 91 6.58 -2.53 3.20
N CYS A 92 5.76 -1.81 2.46
CA CYS A 92 4.31 -1.88 2.57
C CYS A 92 3.77 -2.91 1.57
N LEU A 93 2.86 -3.76 2.03
CA LEU A 93 2.10 -4.66 1.18
C LEU A 93 0.72 -4.07 0.88
N LEU A 94 0.46 -3.87 -0.40
CA LEU A 94 -0.78 -3.34 -0.92
C LEU A 94 -1.53 -4.42 -1.69
N LYS A 95 -2.84 -4.56 -1.46
CA LYS A 95 -3.76 -5.36 -2.27
C LYS A 95 -4.60 -4.43 -3.12
N LEU A 96 -4.70 -4.68 -4.43
CA LEU A 96 -5.64 -3.96 -5.28
C LEU A 96 -7.08 -4.37 -4.91
N LEU A 97 -7.92 -3.41 -4.61
CA LEU A 97 -9.33 -3.64 -4.28
C LEU A 97 -10.20 -3.52 -5.54
N ASP A 98 -10.06 -2.41 -6.26
CA ASP A 98 -10.84 -2.11 -7.45
C ASP A 98 -10.13 -1.05 -8.32
N ILE A 99 -10.67 -0.86 -9.53
CA ILE A 99 -10.21 0.14 -10.50
C ILE A 99 -11.44 0.86 -11.06
N GLU A 100 -11.43 2.17 -10.98
CA GLU A 100 -12.47 3.03 -11.52
C GLU A 100 -11.96 3.83 -12.73
N ARG A 101 -12.85 4.05 -13.71
CA ARG A 101 -12.61 5.07 -14.74
C ARG A 101 -13.08 6.41 -14.18
N PRO A 102 -12.28 7.49 -14.24
CA PRO A 102 -12.76 8.82 -13.92
C PRO A 102 -13.96 9.12 -14.80
N SER A 103 -15.15 9.25 -14.20
CA SER A 103 -16.32 9.71 -14.94
C SER A 103 -16.00 11.11 -15.47
N HIS A 104 -15.83 11.23 -16.79
CA HIS A 104 -15.82 12.54 -17.43
C HIS A 104 -17.19 13.15 -17.16
N GLY A 105 -17.27 14.03 -16.16
CA GLY A 105 -18.44 14.86 -15.95
C GLY A 105 -18.74 15.52 -17.28
N LYS A 106 -19.95 15.30 -17.80
CA LYS A 106 -20.46 16.07 -18.92
C LYS A 106 -20.35 17.53 -18.52
N THR A 107 -19.41 18.26 -19.13
CA THR A 107 -19.44 19.72 -19.16
C THR A 107 -20.75 20.10 -19.86
N THR A 108 -21.80 20.37 -19.10
CA THR A 108 -22.99 21.01 -19.63
C THR A 108 -22.59 22.42 -20.04
N CYS A 109 -22.77 22.70 -21.33
CA CYS A 109 -22.54 23.98 -22.00
C CYS A 109 -23.24 25.15 -21.31
#